data_AF-A0A9Q9K5C6-F1
#
_entry.id   AF-A0A9Q9K5C6-F1
#
_cell.length_a   1.000
_cell.length_b   1.000
_cell.length_c   1.000
_cell.angle_alpha   90.00
_cell.angle_beta   90.00
_cell.angle_gamma   90.00
#
_symmetry.space_group_name_H-M   'P 1'
#
loop_
_entity.id
_entity.type
_entity.pdbx_description
1 polymer ?
#
loop_
_entity_poly.entity_id
_entity_poly.type
_entity_poly.pdbx_seq_one_letter_code
_entity_poly.pdbx_strand_id
1 'polypeptide(L)'
;MNGLKIGNKVKVNVKNGYLIGEVTNTYPEYLHIRTDEGITAYVPYTCKWEKIPSSKKLEHKKRPKHYGYAEFDLIDYWCGRYSKEELRGAFKSQLSKYNDRLGYKDDEIDELDKIIDYATRYRDHLKKVDENNEK
;
A
#
# COMPACT_ATOMS: atom_id res chain seq x y z
N MET A 1 -29.12 4.74 20.87
CA MET A 1 -27.86 4.23 20.27
C MET A 1 -27.76 2.72 20.48
N ASN A 2 -28.71 1.94 19.95
CA ASN A 2 -28.78 0.50 20.26
C ASN A 2 -27.90 -0.30 19.28
N GLY A 3 -26.89 -0.99 19.80
CA GLY A 3 -26.18 -2.08 19.09
C GLY A 3 -24.68 -1.87 18.84
N LEU A 4 -24.19 -0.63 18.94
CA LEU A 4 -22.76 -0.31 18.80
C LEU A 4 -22.07 -0.38 20.15
N LYS A 5 -21.03 -1.21 20.27
CA LYS A 5 -20.23 -1.39 21.48
C LYS A 5 -18.76 -1.34 21.10
N ILE A 6 -17.92 -0.98 22.06
CA ILE A 6 -16.46 -1.16 21.95
C ILE A 6 -16.18 -2.62 21.61
N GLY A 7 -15.23 -2.85 20.70
CA GLY A 7 -14.89 -4.17 20.16
C GLY A 7 -15.73 -4.61 18.95
N ASN A 8 -16.80 -3.89 18.58
CA ASN A 8 -17.52 -4.21 17.36
C ASN A 8 -16.69 -3.84 16.12
N LYS A 9 -16.58 -4.75 15.16
CA LYS A 9 -16.19 -4.38 13.79
C LYS A 9 -17.34 -3.70 13.07
N VAL A 10 -17.02 -2.57 12.44
CA VAL A 10 -18.00 -1.71 11.77
C VAL A 10 -17.49 -1.29 10.39
N LYS A 11 -18.41 -1.16 9.46
CA LYS A 11 -18.20 -0.49 8.17
C LYS A 11 -18.86 0.89 8.24
N VAL A 12 -18.07 1.94 8.13
CA VAL A 12 -18.55 3.33 8.11
C VAL A 12 -18.47 3.85 6.69
N ASN A 13 -19.58 4.34 6.13
CA ASN A 13 -19.56 5.00 4.83
C ASN A 13 -19.15 6.48 4.99
N VAL A 14 -18.11 6.89 4.27
CA VAL A 14 -17.60 8.26 4.19
C VAL A 14 -17.81 8.79 2.78
N LYS A 15 -17.67 10.11 2.57
CA LYS A 15 -18.00 10.79 1.30
C LYS A 15 -17.39 10.12 0.06
N ASN A 16 -16.17 9.58 0.18
CA ASN A 16 -15.43 8.98 -0.93
C ASN A 16 -15.16 7.47 -0.77
N GLY A 17 -15.94 6.76 0.05
CA GLY A 17 -15.74 5.32 0.23
C GLY A 17 -16.26 4.79 1.56
N TYR A 18 -15.56 3.82 2.12
CA TYR A 18 -15.89 3.29 3.42
C TYR A 18 -14.63 2.99 4.23
N LEU A 19 -14.75 3.10 5.55
CA LEU A 19 -13.75 2.64 6.51
C LEU A 19 -14.25 1.34 7.12
N ILE A 20 -13.36 0.37 7.25
CA ILE A 20 -13.61 -0.83 8.07
C ILE A 20 -12.64 -0.77 9.23
N GLY A 21 -13.18 -0.93 10.43
CA GLY A 21 -12.37 -0.90 11.63
C GLY A 21 -13.13 -1.41 12.84
N GLU A 22 -12.42 -1.50 13.95
CA GLU A 22 -12.96 -1.87 15.25
C GLU A 22 -13.25 -0.62 16.06
N VAL A 23 -14.41 -0.58 16.72
CA VAL A 23 -14.76 0.49 17.65
C VAL A 23 -13.88 0.39 18.88
N THR A 24 -13.02 1.38 19.07
CA THR A 24 -12.14 1.48 20.24
C THR A 24 -12.76 2.33 21.34
N ASN A 25 -13.59 3.31 20.98
CA ASN A 25 -14.30 4.14 21.95
C ASN A 25 -15.58 4.74 21.35
N THR A 26 -16.52 5.15 22.22
CA THR A 26 -17.78 5.79 21.85
C THR A 26 -17.92 7.08 22.66
N TYR A 27 -18.05 8.22 21.98
CA TYR A 27 -18.34 9.51 22.59
C TYR A 27 -19.80 9.90 22.31
N PRO A 28 -20.32 11.00 22.87
CA PRO A 28 -21.69 11.45 22.58
C PRO A 28 -21.94 11.84 21.13
N GLU A 29 -20.95 12.42 20.44
CA GLU A 29 -21.12 12.98 19.08
C GLU A 29 -20.39 12.19 17.99
N TYR A 30 -19.40 11.38 18.37
CA TYR A 30 -18.58 10.62 17.44
C TYR A 30 -18.17 9.25 17.99
N LEU A 31 -17.75 8.39 17.08
CA LEU A 31 -17.20 7.08 17.28
C LEU A 31 -15.70 7.12 17.03
N HIS A 32 -14.96 6.36 17.81
CA HIS A 32 -13.54 6.13 17.61
C HIS A 32 -13.36 4.73 17.00
N ILE A 33 -12.78 4.67 15.80
CA ILE A 33 -12.50 3.41 15.13
C ILE A 33 -11.01 3.29 14.82
N ARG A 34 -10.45 2.10 15.06
CA ARG A 34 -9.13 1.73 14.57
C ARG A 34 -9.32 0.86 13.33
N THR A 35 -8.85 1.35 12.19
CA THR A 35 -8.93 0.62 10.92
C THR A 35 -8.01 -0.59 10.94
N ASP A 36 -8.28 -1.58 10.09
CA ASP A 36 -7.40 -2.74 9.93
C ASP A 36 -5.98 -2.34 9.44
N GLU A 37 -5.81 -1.13 8.90
CA GLU A 37 -4.51 -0.54 8.49
C GLU A 37 -3.78 0.17 9.65
N GLY A 38 -4.30 0.07 10.88
CA GLY A 38 -3.71 0.69 12.06
C GLY A 38 -3.98 2.18 12.21
N ILE A 39 -4.75 2.78 11.30
CA ILE A 39 -5.13 4.20 11.36
C ILE A 39 -6.29 4.38 12.32
N THR A 40 -6.21 5.43 13.11
CA THR A 40 -7.24 5.80 14.08
C THR A 40 -8.10 6.94 13.52
N ALA A 41 -9.41 6.72 13.41
CA ALA A 41 -10.34 7.69 12.83
C ALA A 41 -11.48 8.05 13.79
N TYR A 42 -11.83 9.35 13.79
CA TYR A 42 -12.95 9.92 14.52
C TYR A 42 -14.11 10.12 13.55
N VAL A 43 -15.20 9.39 13.78
CA VAL A 43 -16.33 9.32 12.86
C VAL A 43 -17.58 9.87 13.53
N PRO A 44 -18.17 10.97 13.05
CA PRO A 44 -19.44 11.47 13.57
C PRO A 44 -20.56 10.42 13.43
N TYR A 45 -21.50 10.36 14.38
CA TYR A 45 -22.66 9.46 14.25
C TYR A 45 -23.59 9.79 13.08
N THR A 46 -23.45 10.96 12.47
CA THR A 46 -24.15 11.34 11.24
C THR A 46 -23.72 10.49 10.04
N CYS A 47 -22.56 9.80 10.11
CA CYS A 47 -22.12 8.86 9.09
C CYS A 47 -22.93 7.55 9.18
N LYS A 48 -23.39 7.04 8.02
CA LYS A 48 -24.07 5.74 7.95
C LYS A 48 -23.08 4.62 8.26
N TRP A 49 -23.38 3.79 9.24
CA TRP A 49 -22.56 2.65 9.64
C TRP A 49 -23.36 1.35 9.67
N GLU A 50 -22.64 0.24 9.47
CA GLU A 50 -23.17 -1.11 9.54
C GLU A 50 -22.28 -1.96 10.44
N LYS A 51 -22.88 -2.70 11.38
CA LYS A 51 -22.14 -3.67 12.20
C LYS A 51 -21.79 -4.89 11.35
N ILE A 52 -20.53 -5.27 11.37
CA ILE A 52 -20.06 -6.49 10.70
C ILE A 52 -20.20 -7.65 11.69
N PRO A 53 -20.96 -8.71 11.38
CA PRO A 53 -21.03 -9.91 12.22
C PRO A 53 -19.64 -10.56 12.33
N SER A 54 -19.22 -11.00 13.53
CA SER A 54 -17.89 -11.60 13.72
C SER A 54 -17.67 -12.87 12.89
N SER A 55 -18.74 -13.57 12.50
CA SER A 55 -18.73 -14.75 11.63
C SER A 55 -18.55 -14.43 10.15
N LYS A 56 -18.72 -13.17 9.74
CA LYS A 56 -18.54 -12.76 8.35
C LYS A 56 -17.06 -12.55 8.11
N LYS A 57 -16.41 -13.52 7.42
CA LYS A 57 -15.11 -13.27 6.78
C LYS A 57 -15.30 -12.04 5.90
N LEU A 58 -14.70 -10.93 6.30
CA LEU A 58 -14.60 -9.78 5.45
C LEU A 58 -13.74 -10.22 4.28
N GLU A 59 -14.33 -10.33 3.10
CA GLU A 59 -13.55 -10.22 1.90
C GLU A 59 -12.94 -8.82 1.96
N HIS A 60 -11.71 -8.73 2.48
CA HIS A 60 -10.84 -7.64 2.14
C HIS A 60 -10.87 -7.63 0.63
N LYS A 61 -11.53 -6.62 0.03
CA LYS A 61 -11.38 -6.38 -1.39
C LYS A 61 -9.88 -6.33 -1.59
N LYS A 62 -9.32 -7.41 -2.15
CA LYS A 62 -7.97 -7.42 -2.71
C LYS A 62 -7.87 -6.09 -3.43
N ARG A 63 -6.81 -5.34 -3.08
CA ARG A 63 -6.49 -4.01 -3.58
C ARG A 63 -7.07 -3.77 -4.98
N PRO A 64 -7.66 -2.60 -5.25
CA PRO A 64 -8.27 -2.34 -6.55
C PRO A 64 -7.29 -2.68 -7.69
N LYS A 65 -7.83 -3.30 -8.75
CA LYS A 65 -7.09 -3.98 -9.84
C LYS A 65 -5.99 -3.15 -10.52
N HIS A 66 -5.91 -1.84 -10.32
CA HIS A 66 -4.79 -1.01 -10.79
C HIS A 66 -3.48 -1.19 -10.00
N TYR A 67 -3.47 -2.00 -8.94
CA TYR A 67 -2.24 -2.57 -8.35
C TYR A 67 -1.98 -4.03 -8.75
N GLY A 68 -2.77 -4.63 -9.65
CA GLY A 68 -2.72 -6.08 -9.89
C GLY A 68 -3.13 -6.58 -11.26
N TYR A 69 -3.16 -5.75 -12.30
CA TYR A 69 -3.43 -6.18 -13.69
C TYR A 69 -2.80 -5.21 -14.71
N ALA A 70 -1.62 -4.67 -14.41
CA ALA A 70 -0.75 -4.13 -15.46
C ALA A 70 0.24 -5.22 -15.82
N GLU A 71 0.13 -5.71 -17.04
CA GLU A 71 1.00 -6.68 -17.71
C GLU A 71 2.40 -6.10 -18.01
N PHE A 72 2.82 -5.09 -17.23
CA PHE A 72 4.05 -4.33 -17.41
C PHE A 72 4.63 -3.98 -16.05
N ASP A 73 5.80 -4.55 -15.76
CA ASP A 73 6.62 -4.15 -14.62
C ASP A 73 7.06 -2.69 -14.79
N LEU A 74 7.06 -1.91 -13.71
CA LEU A 74 7.52 -0.52 -13.73
C LEU A 74 8.98 -0.42 -14.21
N ILE A 75 9.78 -1.43 -13.87
CA ILE A 75 11.17 -1.55 -14.29
C ILE A 75 11.25 -1.84 -15.80
N ASP A 76 10.42 -2.75 -16.30
CA ASP A 76 10.35 -3.06 -17.74
C ASP A 76 9.90 -1.84 -18.55
N TYR A 77 8.95 -1.07 -18.02
CA TYR A 77 8.52 0.19 -18.61
C TYR A 77 9.66 1.20 -18.73
N TRP A 78 10.48 1.38 -17.68
CA TRP A 78 11.64 2.27 -17.74
C TRP A 78 12.70 1.75 -18.72
N CYS A 79 13.04 0.46 -18.64
CA CYS A 79 14.03 -0.16 -19.50
C CYS A 79 13.67 -0.10 -21.00
N GLY A 80 12.37 -0.10 -21.34
CA GLY A 80 11.90 -0.02 -22.72
C GLY A 80 11.75 1.41 -23.27
N ARG A 81 11.79 2.45 -22.41
CA ARG A 81 11.41 3.81 -22.82
C ARG A 81 12.43 4.89 -22.46
N TYR A 82 13.17 4.73 -21.37
CA TYR A 82 14.06 5.77 -20.88
C TYR A 82 15.41 5.72 -21.61
N SER A 83 16.00 6.89 -21.80
CA SER A 83 17.42 6.98 -22.15
C SER A 83 18.29 6.39 -21.04
N LYS A 84 19.55 6.08 -21.35
CA LYS A 84 20.51 5.55 -20.35
C LYS A 84 20.63 6.45 -19.12
N GLU A 85 20.60 7.77 -19.30
CA GLU A 85 20.71 8.73 -18.19
C GLU A 85 19.44 8.80 -17.34
N GLU A 86 18.26 8.85 -17.98
CA GLU A 86 16.97 8.83 -17.28
C GLU A 86 16.79 7.53 -16.50
N LEU A 87 17.18 6.39 -17.09
CA LEU A 87 17.13 5.09 -16.44
C LEU A 87 18.05 5.06 -15.20
N ARG A 88 19.28 5.56 -15.32
CA ARG A 88 20.21 5.69 -14.21
C ARG A 88 19.63 6.55 -13.08
N GLY A 89 18.96 7.65 -13.43
CA GLY A 89 18.26 8.51 -12.47
C GLY A 89 17.12 7.79 -11.75
N ALA A 90 16.27 7.10 -12.50
CA ALA A 90 15.12 6.36 -11.97
C ALA A 90 15.53 5.29 -10.95
N PHE A 91 16.54 4.47 -11.29
CA PHE A 91 17.05 3.44 -10.38
C PHE A 91 17.71 4.03 -9.14
N LYS A 92 18.54 5.08 -9.28
CA LYS A 92 19.13 5.78 -8.11
C LYS A 92 18.06 6.31 -7.17
N SER A 93 16.99 6.90 -7.71
CA SER A 93 15.89 7.43 -6.90
C SER A 93 15.18 6.33 -6.10
N GLN A 94 14.88 5.17 -6.70
CA GLN A 94 14.26 4.07 -5.96
C GLN A 94 15.19 3.49 -4.90
N LEU A 95 16.47 3.30 -5.21
CA LEU A 95 17.43 2.79 -4.24
C LEU A 95 17.59 3.73 -3.04
N SER A 96 17.72 5.04 -3.27
CA SER A 96 17.75 6.04 -2.20
C SER A 96 16.48 6.01 -1.36
N LYS A 97 15.31 6.03 -2.01
CA LYS A 97 14.02 6.02 -1.33
C LYS A 97 13.85 4.83 -0.38
N TYR A 98 14.26 3.63 -0.77
CA TYR A 98 14.13 2.46 0.09
C TYR A 98 15.21 2.42 1.18
N ASN A 99 16.43 2.89 0.87
CA ASN A 99 17.45 3.09 1.89
C ASN A 99 17.01 4.08 2.98
N ASP A 100 16.41 5.21 2.60
CA ASP A 100 15.93 6.24 3.53
C ASP A 100 14.76 5.77 4.41
N ARG A 101 14.09 4.66 4.03
CA ARG A 101 12.97 4.08 4.78
C ARG A 101 13.38 3.00 5.77
N LEU A 102 14.61 2.49 5.68
CA LEU A 102 15.12 1.45 6.57
C LEU A 102 15.00 1.92 8.03
N GLY A 103 14.25 1.17 8.83
CA GLY A 103 14.01 1.44 10.25
C GLY A 103 13.01 2.56 10.55
N TYR A 104 12.35 3.14 9.54
CA TYR A 104 11.44 4.28 9.73
C TYR A 104 10.00 4.05 9.29
N LYS A 105 9.75 3.22 8.26
CA LYS A 105 8.42 3.16 7.64
C LYS A 105 7.82 1.75 7.60
N ASP A 106 8.36 0.90 6.75
CA ASP A 106 7.88 -0.46 6.52
C ASP A 106 8.85 -1.43 7.22
N ASP A 107 8.57 -2.74 7.18
CA ASP A 107 9.47 -3.76 7.75
C ASP A 107 10.86 -3.67 7.10
N GLU A 108 11.92 -3.73 7.91
CA GLU A 108 13.28 -3.55 7.44
C GLU A 108 13.70 -4.62 6.43
N ILE A 109 13.24 -5.86 6.59
CA ILE A 109 13.53 -6.95 5.66
C ILE A 109 12.82 -6.73 4.34
N ASP A 110 11.55 -6.32 4.36
CA ASP A 110 10.79 -6.02 3.14
C ASP A 110 11.45 -4.89 2.32
N GLU A 111 11.95 -3.85 2.99
CA GLU A 111 12.63 -2.74 2.30
C GLU A 111 14.02 -3.15 1.78
N LEU A 112 14.77 -3.98 2.51
CA LEU A 112 16.01 -4.58 2.03
C LEU A 112 15.77 -5.45 0.79
N ASP A 113 14.72 -6.26 0.79
CA ASP A 113 14.32 -7.09 -0.36
C ASP A 113 13.99 -6.22 -1.58
N LYS A 114 13.36 -5.05 -1.39
CA LYS A 114 13.15 -4.09 -2.47
C LYS A 114 14.46 -3.54 -3.02
N ILE A 115 15.40 -3.15 -2.16
CA ILE A 115 16.72 -2.68 -2.60
C ILE A 115 17.43 -3.75 -3.45
N ILE A 116 17.39 -5.00 -2.99
CA ILE A 116 18.00 -6.15 -3.71
C ILE A 116 17.34 -6.34 -5.07
N ASP A 117 16.01 -6.31 -5.17
CA ASP A 117 15.29 -6.48 -6.44
C ASP A 117 15.67 -5.39 -7.46
N TYR A 118 15.62 -4.11 -7.07
CA TYR A 118 16.00 -3.00 -7.95
C TYR A 118 17.46 -3.06 -8.38
N ALA A 119 18.39 -3.36 -7.46
CA ALA A 119 19.81 -3.48 -7.77
C ALA A 119 20.09 -4.63 -8.74
N THR A 120 19.49 -5.79 -8.50
CA THR A 120 19.66 -6.99 -9.33
C THR A 120 19.20 -6.73 -10.76
N ARG A 121 17.99 -6.18 -10.92
CA ARG A 121 17.44 -5.93 -12.26
C ARG A 121 18.18 -4.85 -13.02
N TYR A 122 18.66 -3.81 -12.34
CA TYR A 122 19.48 -2.80 -13.00
C TYR A 122 20.79 -3.39 -13.53
N ARG A 123 21.49 -4.18 -12.71
CA ARG A 123 22.69 -4.92 -13.13
C ARG A 123 22.42 -5.80 -14.34
N ASP A 124 21.33 -6.56 -14.30
CA ASP A 124 21.00 -7.50 -15.38
C ASP A 124 20.60 -6.77 -16.68
N HIS A 125 19.94 -5.61 -16.57
CA HIS A 125 19.70 -4.74 -17.73
C HIS A 125 21.01 -4.24 -18.35
N LEU A 126 21.95 -3.74 -17.53
CA LEU A 126 23.25 -3.27 -18.02
C LEU A 126 24.02 -4.37 -18.74
N LYS A 127 24.08 -5.58 -18.17
CA LYS A 127 24.71 -6.75 -18.83
C LYS A 127 24.11 -7.04 -20.21
N LYS A 128 22.78 -7.04 -20.32
CA LYS A 128 22.09 -7.26 -21.60
C LYS A 128 22.38 -6.17 -22.63
N VAL A 129 22.51 -4.92 -22.20
CA VAL A 129 22.86 -3.80 -23.09
C VAL A 129 24.30 -3.96 -23.59
N ASP A 130 25.23 -4.35 -22.72
CA ASP A 130 26.64 -4.55 -23.09
C ASP A 130 26.79 -5.71 -24.09
N GLU A 131 26.14 -6.86 -23.85
CA GLU A 131 26.14 -8.02 -24.76
C GLU A 131 25.56 -7.71 -26.15
N ASN A 132 24.63 -6.76 -26.25
CA ASN A 132 24.05 -6.33 -27.53
C ASN A 132 24.90 -5.29 -28.27
N ASN A 133 25.85 -4.63 -27.61
CA ASN A 133 26.77 -3.68 -28.26
C ASN A 133 28.05 -4.35 -28.80
N GLU A 134 28.29 -5.63 -28.46
CA GLU A 134 29.45 -6.42 -28.92
C GLU A 134 29.16 -7.29 -30.17
N LYS A 135 27.93 -7.27 -30.69
CA LYS A 135 27.53 -7.93 -31.95
C LYS A 135 27.37 -6.92 -33.08
#